data_AF-A0A444UJN8-F1
#
_entry.id   AF-A0A444UJN8-F1
#
_cell.length_a   1.000
_cell.length_b   1.000
_cell.length_c   1.000
_cell.angle_alpha   90.00
_cell.angle_beta   90.00
_cell.angle_gamma   90.00
#
_symmetry.space_group_name_H-M   'P 1'
#
loop_
_entity.id
_entity.type
_entity.pdbx_description
1 polymer ?
#
loop_
_entity_poly.entity_id
_entity_poly.type
_entity_poly.pdbx_seq_one_letter_code
_entity_poly.pdbx_strand_id
1 'polypeptide(L)'
;MLIPQLKESLQNVMKIASQNLAHNTTIDNGIKSSDASVQRFDKSLEEFYALCDQLELCLRLAYECLSQSIDSAKHSPNLVPTATKPDTVQTESLSYSQYLSMIKSQITCAKDIHNALLECSKKIAGKGQPHGTL
;
A
#
# COMPACT_ATOMS: atom_id res chain seq x y z
N MET A 1 2.80 11.05 14.98
CA MET A 1 1.96 11.92 14.13
C MET A 1 2.88 12.56 13.10
N LEU A 2 2.78 12.15 11.83
CA LEU A 2 3.70 12.55 10.75
C LEU A 2 3.51 14.01 10.28
N ILE A 3 2.26 14.49 10.24
CA ILE A 3 1.94 15.83 9.72
C ILE A 3 2.56 16.98 10.56
N PRO A 4 2.51 16.97 11.90
CA PRO A 4 3.23 17.97 12.71
C PRO A 4 4.74 17.93 12.49
N GLN A 5 5.34 16.73 12.42
CA GLN A 5 6.78 16.56 12.18
C GLN A 5 7.20 17.08 10.80
N LEU A 6 6.39 16.83 9.77
CA LEU A 6 6.62 17.35 8.42
C LEU A 6 6.60 18.88 8.40
N LYS A 7 5.63 19.49 9.09
CA LYS A 7 5.55 20.95 9.22
C LYS A 7 6.79 21.53 9.93
N GLU A 8 7.20 20.93 11.05
CA GLU A 8 8.38 21.34 11.79
C GLU A 8 9.66 21.18 10.97
N SER A 9 9.80 20.06 10.26
CA SER A 9 10.94 19.80 9.37
C SER A 9 11.01 20.83 8.23
N LEU A 10 9.89 21.14 7.58
CA LEU A 10 9.84 22.19 6.55
C LEU A 10 10.25 23.56 7.11
N GLN A 11 9.76 23.92 8.30
CA GLN A 11 10.17 25.16 8.96
C GLN A 11 11.67 25.18 9.25
N ASN A 12 12.22 24.04 9.68
CA ASN A 12 13.65 23.89 9.94
C ASN A 12 14.49 24.03 8.66
N VAL A 13 14.08 23.42 7.54
CA VAL A 13 14.72 23.57 6.22
C VAL A 13 14.77 25.05 5.82
N MET A 14 13.65 25.77 5.91
CA MET A 14 13.58 27.19 5.54
C MET A 14 14.46 28.06 6.45
N LYS A 15 14.49 27.75 7.75
CA LYS A 15 15.37 28.43 8.72
C LYS A 15 16.84 28.21 8.38
N ILE A 16 17.26 26.97 8.15
CA ILE A 16 18.65 26.64 7.84
C ILE A 16 19.06 27.24 6.48
N ALA A 17 18.18 27.20 5.48
CA ALA A 17 18.42 27.84 4.18
C ALA A 17 18.67 29.34 4.32
N SER A 18 17.83 30.05 5.08
CA SER A 18 17.99 31.51 5.27
C SER A 18 19.26 31.86 6.04
N GLN A 19 19.64 31.04 7.04
CA GLN A 19 20.90 31.19 7.77
C GLN A 19 22.12 30.97 6.87
N ASN A 20 22.10 29.94 6.02
CA ASN A 20 23.16 29.68 5.05
C ASN A 20 23.30 30.84 4.04
N LEU A 21 22.18 31.36 3.53
CA LEU A 21 22.20 32.48 2.59
C LEU A 21 22.75 33.76 3.22
N ALA A 22 22.33 34.09 4.44
CA ALA A 22 22.82 35.26 5.18
C ALA A 22 24.31 35.13 5.51
N HIS A 23 24.76 33.93 5.88
CA HIS A 23 26.16 33.64 6.11
C HIS A 23 26.99 33.85 4.83
N ASN A 24 26.58 33.26 3.71
CA ASN A 24 27.26 33.43 2.42
C ASN A 24 27.31 34.91 2.01
N THR A 25 26.21 35.65 2.16
CA THR A 25 26.15 37.09 1.90
C THR A 25 27.13 37.89 2.77
N THR A 26 27.33 37.49 4.03
CA THR A 26 28.27 38.14 4.96
C THR A 26 29.72 37.93 4.49
N ILE A 27 30.04 36.70 4.06
CA ILE A 27 31.35 36.34 3.50
C ILE A 27 31.61 37.12 2.20
N ASP A 28 30.62 37.18 1.30
CA ASP A 28 30.73 37.90 0.02
C ASP A 28 30.96 39.40 0.21
N ASN A 29 30.43 39.98 1.30
CA ASN A 29 30.66 41.37 1.67
C ASN A 29 32.02 41.62 2.38
N GLY A 30 32.86 40.59 2.51
CA GLY A 30 34.18 40.69 3.13
C GLY A 30 34.14 40.89 4.66
N ILE A 31 32.98 40.68 5.29
CA ILE A 31 32.84 40.76 6.74
C ILE A 31 33.37 39.43 7.31
N LYS A 32 34.33 39.52 8.25
CA LYS A 32 34.83 38.33 8.95
C LYS A 32 33.68 37.67 9.71
N SER A 33 33.20 36.55 9.19
CA SER A 33 32.22 35.74 9.90
C SER A 33 32.86 35.12 11.14
N SER A 34 32.08 35.05 12.22
CA SER A 34 32.37 34.16 13.36
C SER A 34 32.53 32.72 12.86
N ASP A 35 33.44 31.96 13.47
CA ASP A 35 33.78 30.56 13.18
C ASP A 35 32.68 29.57 13.62
N ALA A 36 31.43 30.05 13.70
CA ALA A 36 30.28 29.24 14.05
C ALA A 36 29.95 28.33 12.86
N SER A 37 30.01 27.01 13.08
CA SER A 37 29.65 26.02 12.07
C SER A 37 28.18 26.21 11.66
N VAL A 38 27.96 26.58 10.39
CA VAL A 38 26.63 26.72 9.85
C VAL A 38 25.98 25.33 9.76
N GLN A 39 24.72 25.24 10.19
CA GLN A 39 23.93 24.01 10.07
C GLN A 39 23.85 23.58 8.61
N ARG A 40 24.09 22.28 8.37
CA ARG A 40 24.09 21.69 7.04
C ARG A 40 22.68 21.65 6.45
N PHE A 41 22.48 22.39 5.37
CA PHE A 41 21.21 22.43 4.65
C PHE A 41 20.84 21.07 4.06
N ASP A 42 21.82 20.37 3.49
CA ASP A 42 21.69 19.01 2.93
C ASP A 42 21.06 18.04 3.93
N LYS A 43 21.54 18.02 5.17
CA LYS A 43 20.99 17.18 6.23
C LYS A 43 19.53 17.51 6.54
N SER A 44 19.20 18.80 6.70
CA SER A 44 17.82 19.21 6.99
C SER A 44 16.85 18.86 5.85
N LEU A 45 17.34 18.95 4.61
CA LEU A 45 16.57 18.62 3.43
C LEU A 45 16.33 17.11 3.31
N GLU A 46 17.34 16.30 3.61
CA GLU A 46 17.23 14.84 3.67
C GLU A 46 16.21 14.39 4.73
N GLU A 47 16.24 14.99 5.92
CA GLU A 47 15.25 14.72 6.97
C GLU A 47 13.81 15.08 6.55
N PHE A 48 13.64 16.17 5.79
CA PHE A 48 12.34 16.54 5.22
C PHE A 48 11.86 15.52 4.17
N TYR A 49 12.73 15.09 3.26
CA TYR A 49 12.37 14.08 2.25
C TYR A 49 12.04 12.73 2.87
N ALA A 50 12.79 12.30 3.89
CA ALA A 50 12.49 11.05 4.60
C ALA A 50 11.08 11.05 5.21
N LEU A 51 10.62 12.20 5.73
CA LEU A 51 9.25 12.35 6.25
C LEU A 51 8.19 12.32 5.12
N CYS A 52 8.49 12.91 3.96
CA CYS A 52 7.63 12.82 2.78
C CYS A 52 7.46 11.37 2.31
N ASP A 53 8.56 10.62 2.21
CA ASP A 53 8.54 9.21 1.80
C ASP A 53 7.72 8.36 2.77
N GLN A 54 7.91 8.57 4.08
CA GLN A 54 7.14 7.87 5.10
C GLN A 54 5.65 8.21 5.03
N LEU A 55 5.29 9.47 4.78
CA LEU A 55 3.90 9.88 4.61
C LEU A 55 3.28 9.22 3.37
N GLU A 56 4.00 9.18 2.26
CA GLU A 56 3.56 8.54 1.03
C GLU A 56 3.30 7.04 1.23
N LEU A 57 4.21 6.34 1.90
CA LEU A 57 4.06 4.93 2.25
C LEU A 57 2.82 4.69 3.12
N CYS A 58 2.62 5.50 4.16
CA CYS A 58 1.45 5.39 5.03
C CYS A 58 0.14 5.62 4.28
N LEU A 59 0.10 6.57 3.34
CA LEU A 59 -1.08 6.84 2.52
C LEU A 59 -1.39 5.69 1.57
N ARG A 60 -0.38 5.10 0.92
CA ARG A 60 -0.56 3.90 0.08
C ARG A 60 -1.12 2.74 0.89
N LEU A 61 -0.53 2.47 2.05
CA LEU A 61 -0.99 1.39 2.91
C LEU A 61 -2.42 1.62 3.41
N ALA A 62 -2.76 2.85 3.82
CA ALA A 62 -4.10 3.18 4.25
C ALA A 62 -5.13 2.98 3.12
N TYR A 63 -4.76 3.34 1.89
CA TYR A 63 -5.59 3.10 0.71
C TYR A 63 -5.81 1.60 0.45
N GLU A 64 -4.75 0.79 0.51
CA GLU A 64 -4.84 -0.66 0.36
C GLU A 64 -5.71 -1.30 1.44
N CYS A 65 -5.54 -0.89 2.72
CA CYS A 65 -6.38 -1.35 3.81
C CYS A 65 -7.85 -0.95 3.63
N LEU A 66 -8.13 0.26 3.11
CA LEU A 66 -9.48 0.69 2.81
C LEU A 66 -10.10 -0.14 1.68
N SER A 67 -9.36 -0.35 0.59
CA SER A 67 -9.80 -1.20 -0.52
C SER A 67 -10.09 -2.62 -0.03
N GLN A 68 -9.19 -3.20 0.76
CA GLN A 68 -9.37 -4.52 1.35
C GLN A 68 -10.58 -4.58 2.29
N SER A 69 -10.84 -3.53 3.06
CA SER A 69 -12.01 -3.43 3.93
C SER A 69 -13.31 -3.43 3.11
N ILE A 70 -13.36 -2.65 2.02
CA ILE A 70 -14.51 -2.58 1.11
C ILE A 70 -14.75 -3.95 0.46
N ASP A 71 -13.70 -4.56 -0.09
CA ASP A 71 -13.77 -5.88 -0.71
C ASP A 71 -14.21 -6.95 0.29
N SER A 72 -13.67 -6.89 1.51
CA SER A 72 -14.07 -7.77 2.61
C SER A 72 -15.54 -7.60 2.97
N ALA A 73 -16.05 -6.37 3.09
CA ALA A 73 -17.46 -6.12 3.39
C ALA A 73 -18.40 -6.63 2.28
N LYS A 74 -17.97 -6.55 1.02
CA LYS A 74 -18.73 -7.02 -0.13
C LYS A 74 -18.76 -8.54 -0.24
N HIS A 75 -17.64 -9.20 0.02
CA HIS A 75 -17.46 -10.63 -0.25
C HIS A 75 -17.58 -11.52 0.98
N SER A 76 -17.47 -10.96 2.19
CA SER A 76 -17.70 -11.69 3.43
C SER A 76 -19.19 -11.70 3.79
N PRO A 77 -19.72 -12.84 4.26
CA PRO A 77 -21.09 -12.89 4.75
C PRO A 77 -21.21 -12.07 6.02
N ASN A 78 -22.24 -11.23 6.13
CA ASN A 78 -22.55 -10.60 7.40
C ASN A 78 -22.83 -11.66 8.47
N LEU A 79 -22.30 -11.43 9.67
CA LEU A 79 -22.75 -12.12 10.87
C LEU A 79 -24.26 -11.92 10.99
N VAL A 80 -25.00 -13.03 11.08
CA VAL A 80 -26.45 -13.00 11.31
C VAL A 80 -26.69 -12.18 12.59
N PRO A 81 -27.48 -11.10 12.55
CA PRO A 81 -27.76 -10.31 13.74
C PRO A 81 -28.40 -11.19 14.80
N THR A 82 -27.69 -11.49 15.88
CA THR A 82 -28.31 -11.96 17.12
C THR A 82 -29.14 -10.79 17.64
N ALA A 83 -30.45 -10.90 17.42
CA ALA A 83 -31.47 -9.89 17.69
C ALA A 83 -31.16 -8.94 18.86
N THR A 84 -30.92 -7.66 18.59
CA THR A 84 -31.56 -6.49 19.24
C THR A 84 -30.93 -5.18 18.75
N LYS A 85 -31.38 -4.70 17.57
CA LYS A 85 -31.76 -3.30 17.27
C LYS A 85 -31.79 -3.10 15.76
N PRO A 86 -32.86 -2.51 15.21
CA PRO A 86 -32.82 -1.98 13.86
C PRO A 86 -32.14 -0.62 13.95
N ASP A 87 -31.02 -0.41 13.25
CA ASP A 87 -30.86 0.86 12.54
C ASP A 87 -29.72 0.88 11.53
N THR A 88 -30.12 1.36 10.35
CA THR A 88 -29.37 2.11 9.34
C THR A 88 -28.17 1.45 8.65
N VAL A 89 -28.45 1.03 7.40
CA VAL A 89 -27.57 0.96 6.21
C VAL A 89 -26.54 -0.18 6.19
N GLN A 90 -26.96 -1.34 5.68
CA GLN A 90 -26.08 -2.37 5.12
C GLN A 90 -26.64 -2.83 3.77
N THR A 91 -26.41 -2.05 2.71
CA THR A 91 -27.02 -2.33 1.39
C THR A 91 -26.10 -3.14 0.46
N GLU A 92 -24.82 -3.37 0.81
CA GLU A 92 -23.83 -3.95 -0.13
C GLU A 92 -23.21 -5.29 0.30
N SER A 93 -23.80 -5.98 1.26
CA SER A 93 -23.28 -7.23 1.81
C SER A 93 -24.06 -8.43 1.30
N LEU A 94 -23.36 -9.52 0.98
CA LEU A 94 -23.99 -10.75 0.51
C LEU A 94 -24.77 -11.42 1.64
N SER A 95 -26.00 -11.84 1.33
CA SER A 95 -26.74 -12.76 2.22
C SER A 95 -26.01 -14.10 2.33
N TYR A 96 -26.20 -14.83 3.43
CA TYR A 96 -25.55 -16.14 3.64
C TYR A 96 -25.84 -17.13 2.51
N SER A 97 -27.06 -17.11 1.93
CA SER A 97 -27.42 -17.95 0.79
C SER A 97 -26.67 -17.57 -0.49
N GLN A 98 -26.52 -16.29 -0.77
CA GLN A 98 -25.72 -15.79 -1.89
C GLN A 98 -24.23 -16.12 -1.70
N TYR A 99 -23.71 -15.99 -0.48
CA TYR A 99 -22.35 -16.42 -0.14
C TYR A 99 -22.15 -17.92 -0.40
N LEU A 100 -23.06 -18.78 0.07
CA LEU A 100 -23.00 -20.22 -0.20
C LEU A 100 -23.03 -20.54 -1.71
N SER A 101 -23.86 -19.83 -2.48
CA SER A 101 -23.89 -19.98 -3.94
C SER A 101 -22.56 -19.58 -4.59
N MET A 102 -21.97 -18.47 -4.16
CA MET A 102 -20.67 -17.99 -4.62
C MET A 102 -19.55 -19.00 -4.30
N ILE A 103 -19.47 -19.50 -3.06
CA ILE A 103 -18.48 -20.51 -2.66
C ILE A 103 -18.61 -21.79 -3.47
N LYS A 104 -19.85 -22.28 -3.71
CA LYS A 104 -20.08 -23.44 -4.58
C LYS A 104 -19.57 -23.20 -6.00
N SER A 105 -19.84 -22.03 -6.56
CA SER A 105 -19.33 -21.66 -7.90
C SER A 105 -17.80 -21.60 -7.95
N GLN A 106 -17.15 -21.06 -6.91
CA GLN A 106 -15.69 -21.02 -6.81
C GLN A 106 -15.09 -22.43 -6.72
N ILE A 107 -15.70 -23.33 -5.93
CA ILE A 107 -15.29 -24.74 -5.85
C ILE A 107 -15.40 -25.42 -7.20
N THR A 108 -16.50 -25.21 -7.94
CA THR A 108 -16.68 -25.78 -9.28
C THR A 108 -15.62 -25.25 -10.25
N CYS A 109 -15.41 -23.94 -10.29
CA CYS A 109 -14.39 -23.33 -11.15
C CYS A 109 -12.98 -23.89 -10.86
N ALA A 110 -12.60 -24.02 -9.59
CA ALA A 110 -11.31 -24.60 -9.20
C ALA A 110 -11.18 -26.07 -9.65
N LYS A 111 -12.26 -26.86 -9.54
CA LYS A 111 -12.30 -28.24 -10.06
C LYS A 111 -12.16 -28.30 -11.57
N ASP A 112 -12.83 -27.41 -12.29
CA ASP A 112 -12.78 -27.37 -13.76
C ASP A 112 -11.36 -27.01 -14.24
N ILE A 113 -10.71 -26.03 -13.60
CA ILE A 113 -9.30 -25.70 -13.86
C ILE A 113 -8.40 -26.90 -13.56
N HIS A 114 -8.57 -27.55 -12.42
CA HIS A 114 -7.78 -28.73 -12.05
C HIS A 114 -7.92 -29.85 -13.07
N ASN A 115 -9.15 -30.16 -13.48
CA ASN A 115 -9.44 -31.19 -14.47
C ASN A 115 -8.82 -30.85 -15.83
N ALA A 116 -8.93 -29.59 -16.27
CA ALA A 116 -8.30 -29.13 -17.51
C ALA A 116 -6.77 -29.29 -17.48
N LEU A 117 -6.13 -28.89 -16.38
CA LEU A 117 -4.68 -29.06 -16.19
C LEU A 117 -4.28 -30.54 -16.15
N LEU A 118 -5.06 -31.38 -15.47
CA LEU A 118 -4.83 -32.82 -15.38
C LEU A 118 -4.94 -33.50 -16.75
N GLU A 119 -5.94 -33.16 -17.54
CA GLU A 119 -6.11 -33.68 -18.90
C GLU A 119 -4.99 -33.21 -19.84
N CYS A 120 -4.56 -31.95 -19.74
CA CYS A 120 -3.39 -31.47 -20.45
C CYS A 120 -2.12 -32.25 -20.07
N SER A 121 -1.89 -32.47 -18.78
CA SER A 121 -0.75 -33.24 -18.27
C SER A 121 -0.74 -34.67 -18.82
N LYS A 122 -1.87 -35.38 -18.78
CA LYS A 122 -2.01 -36.73 -19.34
C LYS A 122 -1.73 -36.77 -20.84
N LYS A 123 -2.21 -35.78 -21.61
CA LYS A 123 -1.94 -35.69 -23.05
C LYS A 123 -0.46 -35.49 -23.36
N ILE A 124 0.26 -34.77 -22.51
CA ILE A 124 1.71 -34.57 -22.66
C ILE A 124 2.44 -35.87 -22.30
N ALA A 125 2.11 -36.49 -21.17
CA ALA A 125 2.73 -37.74 -20.72
C ALA A 125 2.44 -38.92 -21.67
N GLY A 126 1.25 -38.98 -22.26
CA GLY A 126 0.82 -40.02 -23.19
C GLY A 126 1.46 -39.95 -24.58
N LYS A 127 2.16 -38.86 -24.93
CA LYS A 127 2.88 -38.73 -26.21
C LYS A 127 4.30 -39.35 -26.21
N GLY A 128 4.67 -40.07 -25.15
CA GLY A 128 6.00 -40.68 -24.97
C GLY A 128 6.15 -42.14 -25.42
N GLN A 129 5.16 -42.77 -26.05
CA GLN A 129 5.31 -44.15 -26.52
C GLN A 129 5.74 -44.17 -28.00
N PRO A 130 7.01 -44.52 -28.32
CA PRO A 130 7.42 -44.67 -29.70
C PRO A 130 6.64 -45.85 -30.29
N HIS A 131 5.85 -45.60 -31.33
CA HIS A 131 5.39 -46.64 -32.23
C HIS A 131 6.63 -47.25 -32.89
N GLY A 132 7.14 -48.33 -32.27
CA GLY A 132 8.14 -49.20 -32.87
C GLY A 132 7.56 -49.74 -34.18
N THR A 133 8.19 -49.30 -35.28
CA THR A 133 7.91 -49.77 -36.62
C THR A 133 8.84 -50.95 -36.89
N LEU A 134 8.28 -52.02 -37.45
CA LEU A 134 8.88 -53.29 -37.93
C LEU A 134 9.17 -54.36 -36.88
#